data_AF-A0AAV2R9D6-F1
#
_entry.id   AF-A0AAV2R9D6-F1
#
_cell.length_a   1.000
_cell.length_b   1.000
_cell.length_c   1.000
_cell.angle_alpha   90.00
_cell.angle_beta   90.00
_cell.angle_gamma   90.00
#
_symmetry.space_group_name_H-M   'P 1'
#
loop_
_entity.id
_entity.type
_entity.pdbx_description
1 polymer ?
#
loop_
_entity_poly.entity_id
_entity_poly.type
_entity_poly.pdbx_seq_one_letter_code
_entity_poly.pdbx_strand_id
1 'polypeptide(L)'
;NESENNVFQRIEYDTWARDSPLIIWSSFIQQGWSDTPSSYPLRILFWWSYVFGVIVMAAYSAMLVSFLTVVDDGLPFETLQELALLPEYRLGIQESSSLEAFFKIYPFKTYGDKLIFGYTDTLQPSYTLLRQK
;
A
#
# COMPACT_ATOMS: atom_id res chain seq x y z
N ASN A 1 8.61 9.83 -59.85
CA ASN A 1 8.87 8.38 -59.65
C ASN A 1 9.99 8.12 -58.65
N GLU A 2 11.28 8.17 -59.00
CA GLU A 2 12.35 7.78 -58.07
C GLU A 2 12.57 8.81 -56.94
N SER A 3 12.46 10.11 -57.23
CA SER A 3 12.48 11.17 -56.22
C SER A 3 11.31 11.09 -55.24
N GLU A 4 10.11 10.80 -55.76
CA GLU A 4 8.90 10.67 -54.95
C GLU A 4 8.97 9.43 -54.04
N ASN A 5 9.43 8.28 -54.55
CA ASN A 5 9.61 7.07 -53.74
C ASN A 5 10.57 7.29 -52.56
N ASN A 6 11.65 8.04 -52.77
CA ASN A 6 12.61 8.38 -51.73
C ASN A 6 12.01 9.31 -50.64
N VAL A 7 11.10 10.21 -51.03
CA VAL A 7 10.39 11.08 -50.09
C VAL A 7 9.37 10.29 -49.28
N PHE A 8 8.60 9.41 -49.91
CA PHE A 8 7.63 8.54 -49.22
C PHE A 8 8.31 7.61 -48.22
N GLN A 9 9.42 6.98 -48.61
CA GLN A 9 10.19 6.14 -47.70
C GLN A 9 10.71 6.93 -46.49
N ARG A 10 11.24 8.14 -46.69
CA ARG A 10 11.70 8.99 -45.57
C ARG A 10 10.58 9.34 -44.58
N ILE A 11 9.40 9.69 -45.08
CA ILE A 11 8.25 10.03 -44.23
C ILE A 11 7.81 8.79 -43.44
N GLU A 12 7.75 7.63 -44.09
CA GLU A 12 7.43 6.37 -43.44
C GLU A 12 8.45 6.04 -42.34
N TYR A 13 9.76 6.08 -42.62
CA TYR A 13 10.79 5.84 -41.61
C TYR A 13 10.70 6.79 -40.39
N ASP A 14 10.40 8.07 -40.60
CA ASP A 14 10.27 9.04 -39.51
C ASP A 14 9.04 8.75 -38.64
N THR A 15 7.90 8.37 -39.23
CA THR A 15 6.72 7.94 -38.47
C THR A 15 6.99 6.69 -37.65
N TRP A 16 7.59 5.65 -38.24
CA TRP A 16 7.96 4.42 -37.53
C TRP A 16 8.98 4.67 -36.41
N ALA A 17 9.95 5.55 -36.62
CA ALA A 17 10.93 5.89 -35.58
C ALA A 17 10.28 6.58 -34.38
N ARG A 18 9.26 7.42 -34.62
CA ARG A 18 8.52 8.12 -33.57
C ARG A 18 7.56 7.21 -32.80
N ASP A 19 6.97 6.22 -33.47
CA ASP A 19 5.96 5.34 -32.87
C ASP A 19 6.57 4.08 -32.22
N SER A 20 7.78 3.68 -32.62
CA SER A 20 8.53 2.56 -32.04
C SER A 20 8.55 2.50 -30.51
N PRO A 21 8.86 3.58 -29.76
CA PRO A 21 8.83 3.53 -28.30
C PRO A 21 7.44 3.25 -27.72
N LEU A 22 6.38 3.76 -28.35
CA LEU A 22 5.00 3.55 -27.93
C LEU A 22 4.57 2.09 -28.17
N ILE A 23 5.04 1.48 -29.26
CA ILE A 23 4.79 0.06 -29.58
C ILE A 23 5.50 -0.86 -28.57
N ILE A 24 6.72 -0.53 -28.15
CA ILE A 24 7.42 -1.30 -27.11
C ILE A 24 6.75 -1.12 -25.75
N TRP A 25 6.32 0.10 -25.43
CA TRP A 25 5.58 0.39 -24.21
C TRP A 25 4.24 -0.35 -24.16
N SER A 26 3.49 -0.41 -25.28
CA SER A 26 2.21 -1.12 -25.36
C SER A 26 2.37 -2.64 -25.16
N SER A 27 3.46 -3.22 -25.64
CA SER A 27 3.86 -4.61 -25.36
C SER A 27 4.14 -4.83 -23.87
N PHE A 28 4.89 -3.90 -23.26
CA PHE A 28 5.28 -3.99 -21.85
C PHE A 28 4.08 -3.93 -20.90
N ILE A 29 3.10 -3.05 -21.19
CA ILE A 29 1.86 -2.92 -20.42
C ILE A 29 0.75 -3.89 -20.87
N GLN A 30 1.05 -4.81 -21.81
CA GLN A 30 0.13 -5.83 -22.33
C GLN A 30 -1.14 -5.29 -23.01
N GLN A 31 -1.14 -4.03 -23.46
CA GLN A 31 -2.29 -3.42 -24.16
C GLN A 31 -2.36 -3.82 -25.65
N GLY A 32 -1.25 -4.33 -26.20
CA GLY A 32 -1.16 -4.74 -27.60
C GLY A 32 -1.11 -3.56 -28.56
N TRP A 33 -0.81 -3.86 -29.82
CA TRP A 33 -0.83 -2.92 -30.94
C TRP A 33 -1.45 -3.61 -32.15
N SER A 34 -2.13 -2.85 -33.03
CA SER A 34 -2.87 -3.42 -34.17
C SER A 34 -1.97 -4.16 -35.15
N ASP A 35 -0.74 -3.69 -35.33
CA ASP A 35 0.21 -4.23 -36.30
C ASP A 35 1.38 -4.94 -35.62
N THR A 36 1.64 -6.18 -36.05
CA THR A 36 2.80 -6.96 -35.59
C THR A 36 3.97 -6.80 -36.56
N PRO A 37 5.19 -6.56 -36.08
CA PRO A 37 6.38 -6.51 -36.92
C PRO A 37 6.58 -7.77 -37.77
N SER A 38 6.83 -7.58 -39.07
CA SER A 38 7.09 -8.70 -39.99
C SER A 38 8.47 -9.33 -39.81
N SER A 39 9.44 -8.59 -39.26
CA SER A 39 10.83 -9.04 -39.14
C SER A 39 11.04 -9.95 -37.93
N TYR A 40 11.68 -11.11 -38.13
CA TYR A 40 12.06 -12.06 -37.07
C TYR A 40 12.78 -11.45 -35.85
N PRO A 41 13.82 -10.61 -35.99
CA PRO A 41 14.50 -10.04 -34.82
C PRO A 41 13.59 -9.15 -33.98
N LEU A 42 12.66 -8.43 -34.63
CA LEU A 42 11.75 -7.53 -33.94
C LEU A 42 10.65 -8.29 -33.18
N ARG A 43 10.24 -9.47 -33.68
CA ARG A 43 9.36 -10.39 -32.94
C ARG A 43 10.00 -10.95 -31.67
N ILE A 44 11.28 -11.30 -31.72
CA ILE A 44 12.01 -11.80 -30.54
C ILE A 44 12.09 -10.71 -29.47
N LEU A 45 12.42 -9.47 -29.87
CA LEU A 45 12.44 -8.32 -28.94
C LEU A 45 11.06 -8.06 -28.34
N PHE A 46 10.00 -8.11 -29.16
CA PHE A 46 8.63 -7.96 -28.70
C PHE A 46 8.27 -9.04 -27.66
N TRP A 47 8.57 -10.31 -27.94
CA TRP A 47 8.38 -11.42 -27.00
C TRP A 47 9.13 -11.24 -25.68
N TRP A 48 10.40 -10.84 -25.72
CA TRP A 48 11.17 -10.57 -24.50
C TRP A 48 10.59 -9.41 -23.69
N SER A 49 10.19 -8.31 -24.35
CA SER A 49 9.57 -7.17 -23.68
C SER A 49 8.23 -7.54 -23.02
N TYR A 50 7.45 -8.39 -23.67
CA TYR A 50 6.18 -8.90 -23.17
C TYR A 50 6.39 -9.78 -21.93
N VAL A 51 7.29 -10.77 -22.01
CA VAL A 51 7.59 -11.65 -20.88
C VAL A 51 8.13 -10.85 -19.69
N PHE A 52 9.00 -9.88 -19.93
CA PHE A 52 9.50 -8.99 -18.89
C PHE A 52 8.38 -8.18 -18.23
N GLY A 53 7.47 -7.59 -19.03
CA GLY A 53 6.29 -6.88 -18.53
C GLY A 53 5.38 -7.75 -17.67
N VAL A 54 5.12 -8.99 -18.10
CA VAL A 54 4.33 -9.97 -17.34
C VAL A 54 4.98 -10.28 -15.99
N ILE A 55 6.30 -10.52 -15.95
CA ILE A 55 7.02 -10.80 -14.71
C ILE A 55 6.94 -9.62 -13.74
N VAL A 56 7.14 -8.39 -14.23
CA VAL A 56 7.07 -7.17 -13.42
C VAL A 56 5.65 -6.97 -12.87
N MET A 57 4.62 -7.11 -13.70
CA MET A 57 3.23 -6.99 -13.28
C MET A 57 2.83 -8.07 -12.27
N ALA A 58 3.29 -9.30 -12.46
CA ALA A 58 3.04 -10.40 -11.53
C ALA A 58 3.73 -10.16 -10.17
N ALA A 59 5.00 -9.74 -10.17
CA ALA A 59 5.73 -9.43 -8.94
C ALA A 59 5.08 -8.25 -8.20
N TYR A 60 4.71 -7.18 -8.91
CA TYR A 60 4.00 -6.05 -8.32
C TYR A 60 2.65 -6.47 -7.74
N SER A 61 1.87 -7.27 -8.47
CA SER A 61 0.58 -7.78 -8.00
C SER A 61 0.74 -8.64 -6.74
N ALA A 62 1.77 -9.50 -6.69
CA ALA A 62 2.06 -10.31 -5.51
C ALA A 62 2.46 -9.47 -4.30
N MET A 63 3.33 -8.47 -4.49
CA MET A 63 3.71 -7.53 -3.42
C MET A 63 2.50 -6.72 -2.93
N LEU A 64 1.68 -6.22 -3.85
CA LEU A 64 0.47 -5.47 -3.54
C LEU A 64 -0.51 -6.33 -2.74
N VAL A 65 -0.76 -7.56 -3.19
CA VAL A 65 -1.63 -8.51 -2.47
C VAL A 65 -1.04 -8.80 -1.09
N SER A 66 0.26 -9.05 -0.98
CA SER A 66 0.92 -9.25 0.32
C SER A 66 0.63 -8.09 1.28
N PHE A 67 0.81 -6.84 0.84
CA PHE A 67 0.50 -5.67 1.67
C PHE A 67 -0.99 -5.53 2.00
N LEU A 68 -1.89 -5.91 1.09
CA LEU A 68 -3.33 -5.89 1.37
C LEU A 68 -3.77 -7.00 2.32
N THR A 69 -3.08 -8.15 2.31
CA THR A 69 -3.39 -9.27 3.21
C THR A 69 -2.80 -9.11 4.60
N VAL A 70 -1.73 -8.33 4.76
CA VAL A 70 -1.20 -7.99 6.08
C VAL A 70 -2.13 -6.95 6.70
N VAL A 71 -3.10 -7.44 7.46
CA VAL A 71 -3.75 -6.64 8.48
C VAL A 71 -2.85 -6.72 9.71
N ASP A 72 -2.17 -5.63 10.03
CA ASP A 72 -1.37 -5.54 11.24
C ASP A 72 -2.33 -5.35 12.43
N ASP A 73 -2.79 -6.46 12.99
CA ASP A 73 -3.63 -6.49 14.20
C ASP A 73 -2.79 -6.29 15.48
N GLY A 74 -1.47 -6.08 15.35
CA GLY A 74 -0.60 -5.78 16.46
C GLY A 74 -0.90 -4.41 17.04
N LEU A 75 -1.28 -4.35 18.31
CA LEU A 75 -1.29 -3.07 19.01
C LEU A 75 0.15 -2.49 19.00
N PRO A 76 0.33 -1.17 18.84
CA PRO A 76 1.65 -0.55 18.74
C PRO A 76 2.42 -0.53 20.08
N PHE A 77 1.98 -1.33 21.05
CA PHE A 77 2.56 -1.46 22.37
C PHE A 77 2.37 -2.90 22.86
N GLU A 78 3.41 -3.45 23.49
CA GLU A 78 3.33 -4.76 24.14
C GLU A 78 3.22 -4.62 25.66
N THR A 79 3.62 -3.45 26.20
CA THR A 79 3.67 -3.20 27.64
C THR A 79 2.88 -1.97 28.06
N LEU A 80 2.41 -1.98 29.31
CA LEU A 80 1.77 -0.83 29.96
C LEU A 80 2.68 0.41 30.02
N GLN A 81 4.00 0.19 30.05
CA GLN A 81 4.97 1.27 30.10
C GLN A 81 5.09 1.99 28.75
N GLU A 82 5.09 1.25 27.64
CA GLU A 82 5.03 1.80 26.28
C GLU A 82 3.71 2.52 26.03
N LEU A 83 2.60 1.93 26.49
CA LEU A 83 1.29 2.57 26.44
C LEU A 83 1.29 3.92 27.19
N ALA A 84 1.92 4.00 28.35
CA ALA A 84 2.03 5.23 29.13
C ALA A 84 2.89 6.33 28.48
N LEU A 85 3.72 5.99 27.49
CA LEU A 85 4.50 6.95 26.70
C LEU A 85 3.72 7.50 25.51
N LEU A 86 2.71 6.78 25.04
CA LEU A 86 1.89 7.14 23.89
C LEU A 86 0.69 7.98 24.35
N PRO A 87 0.66 9.31 24.09
CA PRO A 87 -0.42 10.17 24.57
C PRO A 87 -1.74 9.97 23.81
N GLU A 88 -1.71 9.29 22.66
CA GLU A 88 -2.86 9.05 21.78
C GLU A 88 -3.79 7.97 22.32
N TYR A 89 -3.24 7.01 23.08
CA TYR A 89 -4.01 5.89 23.61
C TYR A 89 -4.41 6.14 25.07
N ARG A 90 -5.68 5.91 25.38
CA ARG A 90 -6.25 6.06 26.71
C ARG A 90 -6.79 4.73 27.19
N LEU A 91 -6.74 4.50 28.50
CA LEU A 91 -7.32 3.31 29.11
C LEU A 91 -8.68 3.66 29.70
N GLY A 92 -9.74 3.04 29.18
CA GLY A 92 -11.07 3.11 29.76
C GLY A 92 -11.27 2.07 30.85
N ILE A 93 -11.76 2.48 32.02
CA ILE A 93 -12.10 1.58 33.13
C ILE A 93 -13.52 1.87 33.59
N GLN A 94 -14.26 0.80 33.93
CA GLN A 94 -15.57 0.96 34.54
C GLN A 94 -15.46 1.54 35.95
N GLU A 95 -16.20 2.60 36.20
CA GLU A 95 -16.32 3.25 37.50
C GLU A 95 -16.83 2.25 38.56
N SER A 96 -16.29 2.33 39.77
CA SER A 96 -16.55 1.44 40.91
C SER A 96 -16.11 -0.03 40.74
N SER A 97 -15.33 -0.33 39.70
CA SER A 97 -14.76 -1.66 39.48
C SER A 97 -13.56 -1.95 40.40
N SER A 98 -13.29 -3.24 40.63
CA SER A 98 -12.06 -3.70 41.30
C SER A 98 -10.79 -3.21 40.57
N LEU A 99 -10.87 -2.98 39.25
CA LEU A 99 -9.77 -2.42 38.48
C LEU A 99 -9.48 -0.96 38.84
N GLU A 100 -10.49 -0.16 39.13
CA GLU A 100 -10.29 1.21 39.59
C GLU A 100 -9.54 1.22 40.93
N ALA A 101 -9.93 0.33 41.85
CA ALA A 101 -9.23 0.16 43.12
C ALA A 101 -7.78 -0.31 42.92
N PHE A 102 -7.53 -1.22 41.97
CA PHE A 102 -6.19 -1.70 41.63
C PHE A 102 -5.27 -0.58 41.13
N PHE A 103 -5.75 0.27 40.21
CA PHE A 103 -4.97 1.38 39.67
C PHE A 103 -4.80 2.55 40.64
N LYS A 104 -5.51 2.58 41.77
CA LYS A 104 -5.28 3.57 42.85
C LYS A 104 -4.15 3.18 43.79
N ILE A 105 -3.70 1.92 43.77
CA ILE A 105 -2.67 1.38 44.66
C ILE A 105 -1.27 1.57 44.03
N TYR A 106 -0.26 1.83 44.85
CA TYR A 106 1.14 1.91 44.41
C TYR A 106 1.66 0.52 44.00
N PRO A 107 2.45 0.36 42.92
CA PRO A 107 3.06 1.38 42.04
C PRO A 107 2.19 1.78 40.83
N PHE A 108 1.04 1.14 40.63
CA PHE A 108 0.20 1.34 39.44
C PHE A 108 -0.52 2.69 39.40
N LYS A 109 -0.61 3.37 40.55
CA LYS A 109 -1.10 4.74 40.66
C LYS A 109 -0.48 5.71 39.65
N THR A 110 0.83 5.62 39.42
CA THR A 110 1.53 6.50 38.46
C THR A 110 1.03 6.31 37.03
N TYR A 111 0.69 5.08 36.66
CA TYR A 111 0.14 4.75 35.34
C TYR A 111 -1.35 5.12 35.27
N GLY A 112 -2.10 4.87 36.34
CA GLY A 112 -3.51 5.27 36.44
C GLY A 112 -3.73 6.77 36.31
N ASP A 113 -2.90 7.58 36.96
CA ASP A 113 -2.98 9.04 36.91
C ASP A 113 -2.71 9.57 35.49
N LYS A 114 -1.79 8.93 34.75
CA LYS A 114 -1.43 9.34 33.37
C LYS A 114 -2.41 8.85 32.31
N LEU A 115 -2.94 7.63 32.45
CA LEU A 115 -3.71 6.96 31.39
C LEU A 115 -5.22 7.03 31.59
N ILE A 116 -5.68 7.18 32.84
CA ILE A 116 -7.09 6.98 33.22
C ILE A 116 -7.63 8.24 33.89
N PHE A 117 -7.08 8.65 35.04
CA PHE A 117 -7.68 9.69 35.89
C PHE A 117 -7.49 11.13 35.37
N GLY A 118 -6.58 11.35 34.42
CA GLY A 118 -6.42 12.64 33.73
C GLY A 118 -7.51 12.96 32.71
N TYR A 119 -8.38 11.99 32.39
CA TYR A 119 -9.37 12.07 31.34
C TYR A 119 -10.76 11.76 31.89
N THR A 120 -11.79 12.50 31.46
CA THR A 120 -13.17 12.35 31.97
C THR A 120 -14.01 11.38 31.14
N ASP A 121 -13.51 10.97 29.98
CA ASP A 121 -14.13 10.04 29.03
C ASP A 121 -13.79 8.57 29.29
N THR A 122 -12.73 8.31 30.04
CA THR A 122 -12.17 7.00 30.40
C THR A 122 -12.89 6.32 31.57
N LEU A 123 -13.55 7.10 32.44
CA LEU A 123 -14.31 6.59 33.58
C LEU A 123 -15.79 6.63 33.25
N GLN A 124 -16.42 5.46 33.14
CA GLN A 124 -17.86 5.39 32.91
C GLN A 124 -18.50 4.29 33.77
N PRO A 125 -19.78 4.46 34.16
CA PRO A 125 -20.46 3.52 35.06
C PRO A 125 -20.73 2.14 34.45
N SER A 126 -20.67 2.00 33.12
CA SER A 126 -20.95 0.74 32.41
C SER A 126 -19.99 0.50 31.25
N TYR A 127 -19.55 -0.75 31.09
CA TYR A 127 -18.69 -1.19 29.99
C TYR A 127 -19.32 -0.99 28.60
N THR A 128 -20.65 -1.06 28.49
CA THR A 128 -21.35 -0.89 27.21
C THR A 128 -21.23 0.53 26.67
N LEU A 129 -21.14 1.51 27.56
CA LEU A 129 -20.99 2.92 27.20
C LEU A 129 -19.54 3.24 26.79
N LEU A 130 -18.56 2.55 27.38
CA LEU A 130 -17.14 2.69 27.02
C LEU A 130 -16.86 2.17 25.61
N ARG A 131 -17.52 1.07 25.21
CA ARG A 131 -17.32 0.45 23.88
C ARG A 131 -17.90 1.28 22.72
N GLN A 132 -18.83 2.18 23.00
CA GLN A 132 -19.51 2.97 21.97
C GLN A 132 -18.81 4.28 21.63
N LYS A 133 -17.70 4.59 22.31
CA LYS A 133 -16.82 5.74 22.03
C LYS A 133 -15.54 5.27 21.38
#